data_AF-A0A4Q1CCC9-F1
#
_entry.id   AF-A0A4Q1CCC9-F1
#
_cell.length_a   1.000
_cell.length_b   1.000
_cell.length_c   1.000
_cell.angle_alpha   90.00
_cell.angle_beta   90.00
_cell.angle_gamma   90.00
#
_symmetry.space_group_name_H-M   'P 1'
#
loop_
_entity.id
_entity.type
_entity.pdbx_description
1 polymer ?
#
loop_
_entity_poly.entity_id
_entity_poly.type
_entity_poly.pdbx_seq_one_letter_code
_entity_poly.pdbx_strand_id
1 'polypeptide(L)'
;MSDSAQPVFLVDAYADPVVVRIEGRASFLNSAAVKEFFTAMVGQGKTRFAVDFKACASMDSTFLGVLAGAAIQLRKLNPPGSLTLVRVGERNLELIRNLGLHRLATVDTGGTVAEGAMNQLDARKLGEIENARLVLEAHENLVATDPENATKFQDVLAFLRNQLGSR
;
A
#
# COMPACT_ATOMS: atom_id res chain seq x y z
N MET A 1 22.40 -5.49 19.60
CA MET A 1 21.34 -4.93 20.46
C MET A 1 21.57 -3.43 20.45
N SER A 2 20.75 -2.57 19.87
CA SER A 2 19.29 -2.60 19.76
C SER A 2 18.89 -1.84 18.48
N ASP A 3 18.29 -2.51 17.50
CA ASP A 3 17.48 -1.82 16.51
C ASP A 3 16.07 -1.75 17.10
N SER A 4 15.81 -0.70 17.87
CA SER A 4 14.43 -0.25 18.08
C SER A 4 13.92 0.15 16.70
N ALA A 5 13.34 -0.81 15.97
CA ALA A 5 12.84 -0.62 14.63
C ALA A 5 11.85 0.54 14.67
N GLN A 6 12.24 1.66 14.08
CA GLN A 6 11.37 2.82 13.96
C GLN A 6 10.05 2.41 13.28
N PRO A 7 8.93 3.04 13.66
CA PRO A 7 7.65 2.75 13.03
C PRO A 7 7.75 2.91 11.53
N VAL A 8 7.37 1.88 10.78
CA VAL A 8 7.43 1.96 9.32
C VAL A 8 6.34 2.88 8.76
N PHE A 9 5.23 3.04 9.48
CA PHE A 9 4.10 3.84 9.02
C PHE A 9 3.60 4.80 10.10
N LEU A 10 3.48 6.06 9.70
CA LEU A 10 2.85 7.12 10.48
C LEU A 10 1.61 7.62 9.72
N VAL A 11 0.55 8.01 10.43
CA VAL A 11 -0.70 8.47 9.83
C VAL A 11 -1.25 9.72 10.49
N ASP A 12 -1.83 10.60 9.67
CA ASP A 12 -2.77 11.62 10.13
C ASP A 12 -4.16 11.30 9.55
N ALA A 13 -4.98 10.65 10.37
CA ALA A 13 -6.35 10.25 10.03
C ALA A 13 -7.33 11.43 9.95
N TYR A 14 -6.98 12.56 10.54
CA TYR A 14 -7.85 13.73 10.66
C TYR A 14 -7.61 14.76 9.55
N ALA A 15 -6.41 14.75 8.96
CA ALA A 15 -6.10 15.52 7.76
C ALA A 15 -7.07 15.24 6.59
N ASP A 16 -7.13 16.21 5.66
CA ASP A 16 -7.77 16.07 4.35
C ASP A 16 -6.83 16.63 3.26
N PRO A 17 -6.22 15.76 2.42
CA PRO A 17 -6.37 14.30 2.40
C PRO A 17 -5.80 13.62 3.67
N VAL A 18 -6.30 12.42 3.98
CA VAL A 18 -5.69 11.55 5.01
C VAL A 18 -4.26 11.24 4.61
N VAL A 19 -3.31 11.38 5.55
CA VAL A 19 -1.89 11.20 5.26
C VAL A 19 -1.40 9.87 5.79
N VAL A 20 -0.65 9.13 4.97
CA VAL A 20 0.16 7.98 5.36
C VAL A 20 1.60 8.27 5.01
N ARG A 21 2.52 8.28 5.97
CA ARG A 21 3.96 8.43 5.74
C ARG A 21 4.66 7.11 5.97
N ILE A 22 5.60 6.80 5.09
CA ILE A 22 6.46 5.63 5.17
C ILE A 22 7.84 6.06 5.68
N GLU A 23 8.31 5.44 6.76
CA GLU A 23 9.65 5.64 7.31
C GLU A 23 10.41 4.30 7.27
N GLY A 24 11.35 4.16 6.33
CA GLY A 24 12.13 2.93 6.15
C GLY A 24 11.53 1.98 5.11
N ARG A 25 11.41 0.68 5.43
CA ARG A 25 11.10 -0.39 4.46
C ARG A 25 9.65 -0.87 4.56
N ALA A 26 8.87 -0.64 3.52
CA ALA A 26 7.54 -1.22 3.38
C ALA A 26 7.65 -2.65 2.83
N SER A 27 6.96 -3.62 3.45
CA SER A 27 7.00 -5.02 3.00
C SER A 27 5.76 -5.79 3.43
N PHE A 28 5.62 -7.04 2.98
CA PHE A 28 4.53 -7.91 3.41
C PHE A 28 4.38 -8.01 4.95
N LEU A 29 5.49 -7.88 5.70
CA LEU A 29 5.50 -7.97 7.17
C LEU A 29 4.73 -6.85 7.87
N ASN A 30 4.56 -5.69 7.23
CA ASN A 30 3.93 -4.52 7.82
C ASN A 30 2.75 -3.97 6.99
N SER A 31 2.56 -4.47 5.77
CA SER A 31 1.51 -4.00 4.85
C SER A 31 0.08 -4.26 5.36
N ALA A 32 -0.10 -5.20 6.29
CA ALA A 32 -1.39 -5.50 6.89
C ALA A 32 -2.01 -4.28 7.60
N ALA A 33 -1.22 -3.57 8.42
CA ALA A 33 -1.69 -2.41 9.17
C ALA A 33 -2.13 -1.28 8.24
N VAL A 34 -1.41 -1.09 7.13
CA VAL A 34 -1.77 -0.09 6.12
C VAL A 34 -3.07 -0.45 5.42
N LYS A 35 -3.25 -1.74 5.05
CA LYS A 35 -4.50 -2.23 4.46
C LYS A 35 -5.69 -2.01 5.40
N GLU A 36 -5.54 -2.40 6.66
CA GLU A 36 -6.56 -2.26 7.70
C GLU A 36 -6.89 -0.77 7.94
N PHE A 37 -5.88 0.09 7.97
CA PHE A 37 -6.05 1.55 8.08
C PHE A 37 -6.85 2.14 6.91
N PHE A 38 -6.47 1.85 5.66
CA PHE A 38 -7.24 2.32 4.49
C PHE A 38 -8.70 1.86 4.57
N THR A 39 -8.92 0.58 4.88
CA THR A 39 -10.26 0.01 5.00
C THR A 39 -11.08 0.74 6.06
N ALA A 40 -10.50 0.99 7.23
CA ALA A 40 -11.15 1.69 8.33
C ALA A 40 -11.48 3.15 7.96
N MET A 41 -10.54 3.88 7.37
CA MET A 41 -10.75 5.28 6.99
C MET A 41 -11.79 5.44 5.87
N VAL A 42 -11.78 4.54 4.88
CA VAL A 42 -12.84 4.49 3.85
C VAL A 42 -14.20 4.19 4.48
N GLY A 43 -14.27 3.26 5.44
CA GLY A 43 -15.50 2.98 6.19
C GLY A 43 -16.02 4.16 7.01
N GLN A 44 -15.14 5.08 7.41
CA GLN A 44 -15.49 6.35 8.07
C GLN A 44 -15.82 7.47 7.08
N GLY A 45 -15.89 7.19 5.78
CA GLY A 45 -16.25 8.15 4.74
C GLY A 45 -15.09 9.01 4.24
N LYS A 46 -13.83 8.72 4.61
CA LYS A 46 -12.68 9.38 4.00
C LYS A 46 -12.46 8.84 2.60
N THR A 47 -12.32 9.75 1.63
CA THR A 47 -12.22 9.40 0.20
C THR A 47 -10.94 9.92 -0.46
N ARG A 48 -10.13 10.71 0.25
CA ARG A 48 -8.92 11.33 -0.28
C ARG A 48 -7.73 10.98 0.60
N PHE A 49 -6.69 10.44 -0.02
CA PHE A 49 -5.50 9.94 0.67
C PHE A 49 -4.22 10.41 -0.03
N ALA A 50 -3.21 10.72 0.77
CA ALA A 50 -1.86 11.01 0.32
C ALA A 50 -0.87 10.06 1.01
N VAL A 51 -0.04 9.36 0.22
CA VAL A 51 1.00 8.45 0.72
C VAL A 51 2.36 9.07 0.45
N ASP A 52 3.05 9.43 1.52
CA ASP A 52 4.35 10.10 1.51
C ASP A 52 5.51 9.13 1.49
N PHE A 53 6.29 9.19 0.41
CA PHE A 53 7.45 8.33 0.16
C PHE A 53 8.79 9.00 0.51
N LYS A 54 8.80 10.23 1.07
CA LYS A 54 10.04 10.97 1.33
C LYS A 54 11.08 10.17 2.12
N ALA A 55 10.64 9.38 3.11
CA ALA A 55 11.51 8.53 3.94
C ALA A 55 11.37 7.03 3.61
N CYS A 56 10.77 6.68 2.46
CA CYS A 56 10.60 5.29 2.02
C CYS A 56 11.89 4.77 1.38
N ALA A 57 12.67 4.00 2.13
CA ALA A 57 13.93 3.41 1.69
C ALA A 57 13.74 2.33 0.62
N SER A 58 12.71 1.49 0.77
CA SER A 58 12.36 0.44 -0.21
C SER A 58 10.95 -0.09 0.03
N MET A 59 10.39 -0.75 -0.99
CA MET A 59 9.08 -1.41 -0.94
C MET A 59 9.08 -2.69 -1.77
N ASP A 60 8.20 -3.64 -1.44
CA ASP A 60 7.97 -4.86 -2.21
C ASP A 60 6.65 -4.80 -3.02
N SER A 61 6.41 -5.84 -3.82
CA SER A 61 5.17 -5.98 -4.60
C SER A 61 3.95 -6.10 -3.71
N THR A 62 4.06 -6.69 -2.51
CA THR A 62 2.93 -6.83 -1.59
C THR A 62 2.43 -5.47 -1.12
N PHE A 63 3.33 -4.58 -0.70
CA PHE A 63 2.96 -3.23 -0.31
C PHE A 63 2.33 -2.45 -1.46
N LEU A 64 2.92 -2.52 -2.66
CA LEU A 64 2.37 -1.88 -3.85
C LEU A 64 1.00 -2.45 -4.22
N GLY A 65 0.78 -3.75 -4.03
CA GLY A 65 -0.52 -4.40 -4.21
C GLY A 65 -1.58 -3.97 -3.19
N VAL A 66 -1.18 -3.67 -1.94
CA VAL A 66 -2.07 -3.06 -0.95
C VAL A 66 -2.48 -1.65 -1.37
N LEU A 67 -1.53 -0.83 -1.85
CA LEU A 67 -1.85 0.50 -2.39
C LEU A 67 -2.73 0.44 -3.64
N ALA A 68 -2.48 -0.52 -4.53
CA ALA A 68 -3.34 -0.77 -5.69
C ALA A 68 -4.77 -1.13 -5.25
N GLY A 69 -4.92 -2.03 -4.28
CA GLY A 69 -6.22 -2.38 -3.71
C GLY A 69 -6.96 -1.17 -3.15
N ALA A 70 -6.27 -0.33 -2.37
CA ALA A 70 -6.82 0.91 -1.84
C ALA A 70 -7.24 1.88 -2.97
N ALA A 71 -6.40 2.07 -3.99
CA ALA A 71 -6.72 2.93 -5.13
C ALA A 71 -7.94 2.42 -5.91
N ILE A 72 -8.03 1.11 -6.16
CA ILE A 72 -9.18 0.48 -6.81
C ILE A 72 -10.45 0.70 -5.98
N GLN A 73 -10.39 0.50 -4.65
CA GLN A 73 -11.52 0.71 -3.75
C GLN A 73 -11.99 2.17 -3.79
N LEU A 74 -11.06 3.14 -3.72
CA LEU A 74 -11.37 4.57 -3.77
C LEU A 74 -12.05 4.97 -5.08
N ARG A 75 -11.58 4.45 -6.22
CA ARG A 75 -12.18 4.73 -7.54
C ARG A 75 -13.60 4.18 -7.70
N LYS A 76 -13.98 3.15 -6.91
CA LYS A 76 -15.32 2.56 -6.92
C LYS A 76 -16.33 3.35 -6.07
N LEU A 77 -15.89 4.32 -5.28
CA LEU A 77 -16.78 5.18 -4.49
C LEU A 77 -17.61 6.11 -5.39
N ASN A 78 -18.69 6.68 -4.83
CA ASN A 78 -19.52 7.67 -5.49
C ASN A 78 -19.73 8.90 -4.57
N PRO A 79 -19.11 10.05 -4.86
CA PRO A 79 -18.18 10.31 -5.97
C PRO A 79 -16.86 9.52 -5.82
N PRO A 80 -16.10 9.29 -6.91
CA PRO A 80 -14.82 8.60 -6.85
C PRO A 80 -13.82 9.31 -5.93
N GLY A 81 -13.15 8.53 -5.09
CA GLY A 81 -12.05 8.99 -4.24
C GLY A 81 -10.71 9.09 -4.99
N SER A 82 -9.68 9.57 -4.30
CA SER A 82 -8.34 9.77 -4.85
C SER A 82 -7.23 9.24 -3.93
N LEU A 83 -6.24 8.56 -4.53
CA LEU A 83 -4.98 8.21 -3.90
C LEU A 83 -3.84 8.97 -4.59
N THR A 84 -3.07 9.75 -3.82
CA THR A 84 -1.91 10.48 -4.32
C THR A 84 -0.64 9.93 -3.69
N LEU A 85 0.34 9.53 -4.51
CA LEU A 85 1.68 9.13 -4.08
C LEU A 85 2.60 10.35 -4.19
N VAL A 86 3.07 10.86 -3.05
CA VAL A 86 3.81 12.13 -2.99
C VAL A 86 5.27 11.91 -2.63
N ARG A 87 6.16 12.76 -3.15
CA ARG A 87 7.62 12.76 -2.88
C ARG A 87 8.27 11.39 -3.13
N VAL A 88 7.86 10.76 -4.22
CA VAL A 88 8.38 9.46 -4.66
C VAL A 88 9.77 9.64 -5.26
N GLY A 89 10.79 8.99 -4.69
CA GLY A 89 12.14 8.94 -5.26
C GLY A 89 12.21 8.10 -6.55
N GLU A 90 13.21 8.35 -7.40
CA GLU A 90 13.35 7.77 -8.74
C GLU A 90 13.20 6.24 -8.78
N ARG A 91 13.95 5.54 -7.91
CA ARG A 91 13.88 4.06 -7.81
C ARG A 91 12.48 3.55 -7.50
N ASN A 92 11.76 4.22 -6.61
CA ASN A 92 10.40 3.84 -6.22
C ASN A 92 9.40 4.19 -7.33
N LEU A 93 9.64 5.29 -8.04
CA LEU A 93 8.83 5.72 -9.18
C LEU A 93 8.87 4.70 -10.33
N GLU A 94 10.04 4.15 -10.63
CA GLU A 94 10.19 3.08 -11.63
C GLU A 94 9.34 1.86 -11.27
N LEU A 95 9.39 1.40 -10.01
CA LEU A 95 8.57 0.27 -9.55
C LEU A 95 7.07 0.56 -9.67
N ILE A 96 6.63 1.75 -9.26
CA ILE A 96 5.23 2.20 -9.38
C ILE A 96 4.78 2.22 -10.85
N ARG A 97 5.66 2.63 -11.77
CA ARG A 97 5.38 2.64 -13.20
C ARG A 97 5.32 1.23 -13.79
N ASN A 98 6.30 0.40 -13.48
CA ASN A 98 6.44 -0.97 -13.98
C ASN A 98 5.29 -1.90 -13.57
N LEU A 99 4.59 -1.58 -12.48
CA LEU A 99 3.43 -2.32 -12.00
C LEU A 99 2.09 -1.65 -12.34
N GLY A 100 2.10 -0.49 -13.01
CA GLY A 100 0.90 0.19 -13.46
C GLY A 100 0.17 1.06 -12.42
N LEU A 101 0.68 1.20 -11.19
CA LEU A 101 0.00 1.96 -10.12
C LEU A 101 -0.26 3.43 -10.49
N HIS A 102 0.61 4.04 -11.29
CA HIS A 102 0.44 5.40 -11.81
C HIS A 102 -0.86 5.61 -12.63
N ARG A 103 -1.52 4.52 -13.08
CA ARG A 103 -2.82 4.55 -13.76
C ARG A 103 -4.00 4.62 -12.79
N LEU A 104 -3.77 4.28 -11.51
CA LEU A 104 -4.79 4.24 -10.46
C LEU A 104 -4.62 5.37 -9.43
N ALA A 105 -3.37 5.76 -9.18
CA ALA A 105 -3.00 6.79 -8.23
C ALA A 105 -2.29 7.95 -8.92
N THR A 106 -2.57 9.16 -8.49
CA THR A 106 -1.81 10.34 -8.92
C THR A 106 -0.41 10.26 -8.34
N VAL A 107 0.62 10.46 -9.15
CA VAL A 107 2.01 10.50 -8.68
C VAL A 107 2.51 11.94 -8.74
N ASP A 108 2.83 12.49 -7.58
CA ASP A 108 3.33 13.85 -7.42
C ASP A 108 4.73 13.83 -6.81
N THR A 109 5.73 14.14 -7.63
CA THR A 109 7.13 14.13 -7.20
C THR A 109 7.57 15.42 -6.48
N GLY A 110 6.72 16.45 -6.41
CA GLY A 110 7.05 17.77 -5.86
C GLY A 110 6.09 18.31 -4.78
N GLY A 111 4.98 17.61 -4.52
CA GLY A 111 3.95 18.04 -3.59
C GLY A 111 4.40 18.18 -2.14
N THR A 112 3.87 19.20 -1.45
CA THR A 112 3.94 19.31 0.00
C THR A 112 2.84 18.49 0.64
N VAL A 113 3.16 17.84 1.76
CA VAL A 113 2.17 17.16 2.60
C VAL A 113 2.04 17.97 3.87
N ALA A 114 0.79 18.21 4.30
CA ALA A 114 0.53 18.88 5.56
C ALA A 114 1.28 18.19 6.69
N GLU A 115 2.04 18.97 7.46
CA GLU A 115 2.70 18.49 8.67
C GLU A 115 1.68 18.56 9.80
N GLY A 116 1.00 17.43 10.03
CA GLY A 116 -0.02 17.27 11.05
C GLY A 116 0.42 16.38 12.22
N ALA A 117 -0.53 16.05 13.10
CA ALA A 117 -0.30 15.18 14.24
C ALA A 117 -0.23 13.72 13.75
N MET A 118 0.98 13.27 13.45
CA MET A 118 1.25 11.93 12.96
C MET A 118 1.22 10.92 14.11
N ASN A 119 0.39 9.88 13.96
CA ASN A 119 0.28 8.76 14.89
C ASN A 119 0.91 7.50 14.28
N GLN A 120 1.52 6.67 15.09
CA GLN A 120 2.07 5.39 14.65
C GLN A 120 0.95 4.40 14.31
N LEU A 121 1.10 3.68 13.19
CA LEU A 121 0.30 2.48 12.94
C LEU A 121 0.98 1.26 13.57
N ASP A 122 0.23 0.56 14.42
CA ASP A 122 0.69 -0.68 15.03
C ASP A 122 0.58 -1.84 14.04
N ALA A 123 1.72 -2.40 13.65
CA ALA A 123 1.77 -3.61 12.85
C ALA A 123 1.51 -4.83 13.74
N ARG A 124 0.30 -5.42 13.62
CA ARG A 124 0.04 -6.73 14.22
C ARG A 124 0.80 -7.82 13.48
N LYS A 125 1.28 -8.83 14.21
CA LYS A 125 1.85 -10.03 13.60
C LYS A 125 0.73 -10.89 13.04
N LEU A 126 0.74 -11.11 11.74
CA LEU A 126 -0.18 -12.01 11.06
C LEU A 126 0.29 -13.46 11.18
N GLY A 127 -0.68 -14.39 11.26
CA GLY A 127 -0.40 -15.81 11.10
C GLY A 127 0.03 -16.17 9.67
N GLU A 128 0.54 -17.38 9.46
CA GLU A 128 1.00 -17.84 8.13
C GLU A 128 -0.10 -17.76 7.06
N ILE A 129 -1.31 -18.23 7.39
CA ILE A 129 -2.46 -18.21 6.48
C ILE A 129 -2.90 -16.77 6.16
N GLU A 130 -2.93 -15.90 7.16
CA GLU A 130 -3.27 -14.48 6.96
C GLU A 130 -2.23 -13.78 6.07
N ASN A 131 -0.93 -14.05 6.29
CA ASN A 131 0.13 -13.54 5.42
C ASN A 131 -0.03 -14.04 3.99
N ALA A 132 -0.24 -15.35 3.78
CA ALA A 132 -0.42 -15.91 2.45
C ALA A 132 -1.63 -15.29 1.72
N ARG A 133 -2.74 -15.04 2.43
CA ARG A 133 -3.92 -14.35 1.89
C ARG A 133 -3.60 -12.90 1.53
N LEU A 134 -2.92 -12.16 2.41
CA LEU A 134 -2.53 -10.77 2.15
C LEU A 134 -1.64 -10.67 0.91
N VAL A 135 -0.63 -11.54 0.79
CA VAL A 135 0.28 -11.55 -0.35
C VAL A 135 -0.48 -11.92 -1.63
N LEU A 136 -1.35 -12.93 -1.59
CA LEU A 136 -2.15 -13.32 -2.75
C LEU A 136 -3.04 -12.16 -3.23
N GLU A 137 -3.83 -11.57 -2.34
CA GLU A 137 -4.72 -10.44 -2.64
C GLU A 137 -3.94 -9.24 -3.19
N ALA A 138 -2.78 -8.93 -2.62
CA ALA A 138 -1.93 -7.84 -3.10
C ALA A 138 -1.48 -8.07 -4.55
N HIS A 139 -1.04 -9.29 -4.89
CA HIS A 139 -0.63 -9.60 -6.27
C HIS A 139 -1.81 -9.62 -7.23
N GLU A 140 -2.99 -10.09 -6.80
CA GLU A 140 -4.22 -10.02 -7.60
C GLU A 140 -4.63 -8.56 -7.89
N ASN A 141 -4.47 -7.65 -6.93
CA ASN A 141 -4.69 -6.22 -7.16
C ASN A 141 -3.70 -5.63 -8.17
N LEU A 142 -2.43 -6.09 -8.17
CA LEU A 142 -1.47 -5.69 -9.19
C LEU A 142 -1.85 -6.21 -10.57
N VAL A 143 -2.38 -7.43 -10.68
CA VAL A 143 -2.91 -7.96 -11.95
C VAL A 143 -4.13 -7.19 -12.42
N ALA A 144 -5.02 -6.81 -11.51
CA ALA A 144 -6.18 -5.96 -11.82
C ALA A 144 -5.77 -4.55 -12.26
N THR A 145 -4.59 -4.08 -11.82
CA THR A 145 -4.02 -2.78 -12.21
C THR A 145 -3.40 -2.83 -13.61
N ASP A 146 -2.64 -3.90 -13.89
CA ASP A 146 -2.03 -4.14 -15.20
C ASP A 146 -2.04 -5.65 -15.49
N PRO A 147 -2.78 -6.11 -16.51
CA PRO A 147 -2.83 -7.52 -16.89
C PRO A 147 -1.47 -8.14 -17.21
N GLU A 148 -0.46 -7.36 -17.63
CA GLU A 148 0.90 -7.85 -17.85
C GLU A 148 1.56 -8.39 -16.57
N ASN A 149 1.08 -7.96 -15.40
CA ASN A 149 1.55 -8.47 -14.12
C ASN A 149 1.15 -9.95 -13.90
N ALA A 150 0.15 -10.48 -14.63
CA ALA A 150 -0.26 -11.88 -14.50
C ALA A 150 0.89 -12.82 -14.86
N THR A 151 1.60 -12.56 -15.96
CA THR A 151 2.77 -13.34 -16.37
C THR A 151 3.93 -13.16 -15.39
N LYS A 152 4.17 -11.93 -14.91
CA LYS A 152 5.26 -11.63 -13.95
C LYS A 152 5.09 -12.36 -12.62
N PHE A 153 3.85 -12.55 -12.17
CA PHE A 153 3.53 -13.11 -10.85
C PHE A 153 2.89 -14.50 -10.92
N GLN A 154 2.90 -15.16 -12.08
CA GLN A 154 2.24 -16.45 -12.31
C GLN A 154 2.63 -17.49 -11.26
N ASP A 155 3.92 -17.69 -11.03
CA ASP A 155 4.43 -18.72 -10.13
C ASP A 155 4.07 -18.42 -8.67
N VAL A 156 4.17 -17.15 -8.26
CA VAL A 156 3.83 -16.70 -6.89
C VAL A 156 2.33 -16.90 -6.64
N LEU A 157 1.48 -16.50 -7.59
CA LEU A 157 0.03 -16.65 -7.50
C LEU A 157 -0.37 -18.13 -7.46
N ALA A 158 0.22 -18.97 -8.31
CA ALA A 158 -0.05 -20.41 -8.33
C ALA A 158 0.34 -21.07 -7.01
N PHE A 159 1.54 -20.75 -6.49
CA PHE A 159 2.01 -21.27 -5.21
C PHE A 159 1.07 -20.89 -4.06
N LEU A 160 0.71 -19.61 -3.93
CA LEU A 160 -0.13 -19.13 -2.83
C LEU A 160 -1.56 -19.71 -2.91
N ARG A 161 -2.13 -19.84 -4.10
CA ARG A 161 -3.45 -20.47 -4.29
C ARG A 161 -3.42 -21.93 -3.87
N ASN A 162 -2.38 -22.67 -4.23
CA ASN A 162 -2.23 -24.06 -3.82
C ASN A 162 -2.04 -24.19 -2.29
N GLN A 163 -1.21 -23.33 -1.70
CA GLN A 163 -0.98 -23.32 -0.24
C GLN A 163 -2.26 -23.04 0.55
N LEU A 164 -3.12 -22.14 0.05
CA LEU A 164 -4.39 -21.77 0.68
C LEU A 164 -5.52 -22.77 0.41
N GLY A 165 -5.50 -23.47 -0.72
CA GLY A 165 -6.50 -24.49 -1.08
C GLY A 165 -6.20 -25.89 -0.53
N SER A 166 -4.97 -26.14 -0.08
CA SER A 166 -4.53 -27.43 0.50
C SER A 166 -4.69 -27.49 2.03
N ARG A 167 -5.41 -26.54 2.64
CA ARG A 167 -5.71 -26.45 4.07
C ARG A 167 -7.22 -26.32 4.30
#